data_AF-A0A1C5VL72-F1
#
_entry.id   AF-A0A1C5VL72-F1
#
_cell.length_a   1.000
_cell.length_b   1.000
_cell.length_c   1.000
_cell.angle_alpha   90.00
_cell.angle_beta   90.00
_cell.angle_gamma   90.00
#
_symmetry.space_group_name_H-M   'P 1'
#
loop_
_entity.id
_entity.type
_entity.pdbx_description
1 polymer ?
#
loop_
_entity_poly.entity_id
_entity_poly.type
_entity_poly.pdbx_seq_one_letter_code
_entity_poly.pdbx_strand_id
1 'polypeptide(L)' 'MVNKKQLEEFYKQNLENDIINTISEMKGIDLRKALDIYYSSRLSEQILNDSYGIENMDAKYLAEDLIENEPELF' A
#
# COMPACT_ATOMS: atom_id res chain seq x y z
N MET A 1 14.90 17.46 -17.47
CA MET A 1 14.55 16.05 -17.72
C MET A 1 14.12 15.47 -16.38
N VAL A 2 12.85 15.08 -16.23
CA VAL A 2 12.43 14.33 -15.04
C VAL A 2 13.18 13.00 -15.05
N ASN A 3 13.89 12.69 -13.96
CA ASN A 3 14.57 11.42 -13.85
C ASN A 3 13.51 10.33 -13.71
N LYS A 4 13.48 9.37 -14.64
CA LYS A 4 12.49 8.28 -14.67
C LYS A 4 12.37 7.57 -13.31
N LYS A 5 13.49 7.36 -12.63
CA LYS A 5 13.53 6.75 -11.31
C LYS A 5 12.82 7.57 -10.23
N GLN A 6 12.98 8.90 -10.26
CA GLN A 6 12.29 9.79 -9.30
C GLN A 6 10.78 9.78 -9.53
N LEU A 7 10.35 9.63 -10.78
CA LEU A 7 8.93 9.55 -11.11
C LEU A 7 8.32 8.22 -10.64
N GLU A 8 9.02 7.11 -10.83
CA GLU A 8 8.62 5.78 -10.34
C GLU A 8 8.51 5.76 -8.80
N GLU A 9 9.52 6.29 -8.10
CA GLU A 9 9.49 6.42 -6.63
C GLU A 9 8.30 7.27 -6.15
N PHE A 10 7.99 8.37 -6.85
CA PHE A 10 6.85 9.22 -6.51
C PHE A 10 5.51 8.50 -6.70
N TYR A 11 5.35 7.73 -7.80
CA TYR A 11 4.14 6.93 -8.02
C TYR A 11 3.95 5.87 -6.94
N LYS A 12 5.02 5.17 -6.55
CA LYS A 12 4.96 4.21 -5.44
C LYS A 12 4.53 4.88 -4.15
N GLN A 13 5.18 5.96 -3.75
CA GLN A 13 4.81 6.68 -2.52
C GLN A 13 3.35 7.13 -2.49
N ASN A 14 2.80 7.56 -3.63
CA ASN A 14 1.38 7.90 -3.72
C ASN A 14 0.50 6.66 -3.52
N LEU A 15 0.83 5.55 -4.19
CA LEU A 15 0.10 4.29 -4.02
C LEU A 15 0.13 3.81 -2.57
N GLU A 16 1.29 3.83 -1.92
CA GLU A 16 1.47 3.47 -0.51
C GLU A 16 0.56 4.31 0.39
N ASN A 17 0.58 5.63 0.20
CA ASN A 17 -0.27 6.56 0.96
C ASN A 17 -1.77 6.29 0.73
N ASP A 18 -2.18 6.03 -0.51
CA ASP A 18 -3.58 5.75 -0.83
C ASP A 18 -4.06 4.45 -0.20
N ILE A 19 -3.21 3.41 -0.17
CA ILE A 19 -3.50 2.14 0.51
C ILE A 19 -3.67 2.38 2.02
N ILE A 20 -2.72 3.08 2.65
CA ILE A 20 -2.75 3.37 4.09
C ILE A 20 -4.02 4.15 4.47
N ASN A 21 -4.36 5.18 3.71
CA ASN A 21 -5.58 5.97 3.93
C ASN A 21 -6.83 5.08 3.78
N THR A 22 -6.86 4.24 2.75
CA THR A 22 -8.00 3.34 2.51
C THR A 22 -8.17 2.33 3.65
N ILE A 23 -7.07 1.76 4.17
CA ILE A 23 -7.09 0.87 5.33
C ILE A 23 -7.67 1.57 6.55
N SER A 24 -7.20 2.80 6.83
CA SER A 24 -7.69 3.62 7.94
C SER A 24 -9.20 3.86 7.85
N GLU A 25 -9.69 4.24 6.66
CA GLU A 25 -11.11 4.49 6.41
C GLU A 25 -11.96 3.21 6.53
N MET A 26 -11.54 2.11 5.90
CA MET A 26 -12.30 0.85 5.88
C MET A 26 -12.44 0.20 7.26
N LYS A 27 -11.39 0.30 8.09
CA LYS A 27 -11.36 -0.31 9.43
C LYS A 27 -11.73 0.65 10.55
N GLY A 28 -11.85 1.95 10.27
CA GLY A 28 -12.10 2.97 11.28
C GLY A 28 -10.97 3.07 12.32
N ILE A 29 -9.72 2.84 11.89
CA ILE A 29 -8.53 2.90 12.73
C ILE A 29 -7.73 4.16 12.44
N ASP A 30 -6.91 4.59 13.40
CA ASP A 30 -6.07 5.75 13.19
C ASP A 30 -4.98 5.47 12.12
N LEU A 31 -4.52 6.56 11.49
CA LEU A 31 -3.55 6.53 10.39
C LEU A 31 -2.21 5.91 10.82
N ARG A 32 -1.83 6.01 12.10
CA ARG A 32 -0.61 5.40 12.62
C ARG A 32 -0.76 3.89 12.74
N LYS A 33 -1.90 3.38 13.20
CA LYS A 33 -2.19 1.94 13.18
C LYS A 33 -2.23 1.41 11.74
N ALA A 34 -2.82 2.15 10.79
CA ALA A 34 -2.85 1.77 9.38
C ALA A 34 -1.43 1.72 8.75
N LEU A 35 -0.56 2.68 9.10
CA LEU A 35 0.87 2.66 8.74
C LEU A 35 1.58 1.41 9.26
N ASP A 36 1.41 1.12 10.55
CA ASP A 36 2.04 -0.05 11.19
C ASP A 36 1.59 -1.36 10.52
N ILE A 37 0.30 -1.47 10.18
CA ILE A 37 -0.26 -2.61 9.43
C ILE A 37 0.37 -2.72 8.03
N TYR A 38 0.33 -1.61 7.27
CA TYR A 38 0.85 -1.60 5.91
C TYR A 38 2.32 -2.04 5.86
N TYR A 39 3.19 -1.42 6.67
CA TYR A 39 4.62 -1.76 6.67
C TYR A 39 4.95 -3.12 7.31
N SER A 40 4.00 -3.75 8.00
CA SER A 40 4.15 -5.13 8.49
C SER A 40 3.64 -6.18 7.50
N SER A 41 3.03 -5.75 6.38
CA SER A 41 2.39 -6.63 5.41
C SER A 41 3.33 -7.14 4.33
N ARG A 42 2.99 -8.31 3.78
CA ARG A 42 3.61 -8.84 2.56
C ARG A 42 3.32 -7.95 1.34
N LEU A 43 2.18 -7.27 1.32
CA LEU A 43 1.84 -6.29 0.27
C LEU A 43 2.89 -5.18 0.15
N SER A 44 3.40 -4.67 1.27
CA SER A 44 4.45 -3.63 1.24
C SER A 44 5.75 -4.12 0.59
N GLU A 45 6.14 -5.36 0.86
CA GLU A 45 7.30 -5.99 0.21
C GLU A 45 7.07 -6.19 -1.29
N GLN A 46 5.84 -6.52 -1.70
CA GLN A 46 5.49 -6.70 -3.12
C GLN A 46 5.59 -5.39 -3.90
N ILE A 47 5.09 -4.28 -3.33
CA ILE A 47 5.17 -2.93 -3.93
C ILE A 47 6.63 -2.46 -4.00
N LEU A 48 7.40 -2.68 -2.94
CA LEU A 48 8.82 -2.33 -2.92
C LEU A 48 9.57 -3.05 -4.06
N ASN A 49 9.26 -4.32 -4.29
CA ASN A 49 9.93 -5.18 -5.27
C ASN A 49 9.34 -5.12 -6.70
N ASP A 50 8.38 -4.22 -6.99
CA ASP A 50 7.69 -4.14 -8.31
C ASP A 50 7.10 -5.49 -8.75
N SER A 51 6.57 -6.24 -7.79
CA SER A 51 6.13 -7.61 -8.04
C SER A 51 4.86 -7.61 -8.88
N TYR A 52 4.86 -8.38 -9.98
CA TYR A 52 3.67 -8.62 -10.81
C TYR A 52 2.97 -7.37 -11.38
N GLY A 53 3.64 -6.21 -11.41
CA GLY A 53 3.03 -4.96 -11.86
C GLY A 53 2.02 -4.38 -10.86
N ILE A 54 2.12 -4.76 -9.57
CA ILE A 54 1.22 -4.36 -8.49
C ILE A 54 1.15 -2.84 -8.30
N GLU A 55 2.19 -2.12 -8.70
CA GLU A 55 2.25 -0.67 -8.68
C GLU A 55 1.23 0.00 -9.63
N ASN A 56 0.59 -0.77 -10.51
CA ASN A 56 -0.45 -0.31 -11.42
C ASN A 56 -1.87 -0.68 -10.94
N MET A 57 -2.00 -1.36 -9.80
CA MET A 57 -3.30 -1.76 -9.25
C MET A 57 -3.95 -0.63 -8.44
N ASP A 58 -5.26 -0.71 -8.30
CA ASP A 58 -6.04 0.25 -7.53
C ASP A 58 -5.79 0.07 -6.02
N ALA A 59 -5.50 1.17 -5.31
CA ALA A 59 -5.19 1.17 -3.89
C ALA A 59 -6.30 0.52 -3.04
N LYS A 60 -7.57 0.67 -3.44
CA LYS A 60 -8.71 0.07 -2.73
C LYS A 60 -8.69 -1.44 -2.85
N TYR A 61 -8.43 -1.96 -4.04
CA TYR A 61 -8.32 -3.40 -4.26
C TYR A 61 -7.16 -3.99 -3.43
N LEU A 62 -6.01 -3.31 -3.40
CA LEU A 62 -4.86 -3.76 -2.61
C LEU A 62 -5.13 -3.71 -1.10
N ALA A 63 -5.85 -2.71 -0.62
CA ALA A 63 -6.28 -2.64 0.78
C ALA A 63 -7.28 -3.75 1.14
N GLU A 64 -8.24 -4.05 0.26
CA GLU A 64 -9.18 -5.17 0.43
C GLU A 64 -8.44 -6.52 0.46
N ASP A 65 -7.52 -6.75 -0.48
CA ASP A 65 -6.69 -7.95 -0.54
C ASP A 65 -5.86 -8.14 0.74
N LEU A 66 -5.24 -7.07 1.24
CA LEU A 66 -4.49 -7.11 2.50
C LEU A 66 -5.40 -7.50 3.68
N ILE A 67 -6.59 -6.92 3.75
CA ILE A 67 -7.56 -7.19 4.82
C ILE A 67 -8.04 -8.65 4.77
N GLU A 68 -8.22 -9.21 3.59
CA GLU A 68 -8.73 -10.57 3.40
C GLU A 68 -7.64 -11.63 3.60
N ASN A 69 -6.40 -11.37 3.17
CA ASN A 69 -5.33 -12.35 3.12
C ASN A 69 -4.30 -12.24 4.26
N GLU A 70 -4.27 -11.14 5.01
CA GLU A 70 -3.43 -10.94 6.20
C GLU A 70 -4.26 -10.46 7.41
N PRO A 71 -5.38 -11.15 7.77
CA PRO A 71 -6.28 -10.72 8.84
C PRO A 71 -5.61 -10.66 10.22
N GLU A 72 -4.49 -11.37 10.43
CA GLU A 72 -3.71 -11.37 11.67
C GLU A 72 -3.07 -10.01 12.01
N LEU A 73 -3.00 -9.08 11.05
CA LEU A 73 -2.43 -7.75 11.26
C LEU A 73 -3.43 -6.75 11.88
N PHE A 74 -4.73 -7.06 11.91
CA PHE A 74 -5.81 -6.12 12.26
C PHE A 74 -6.32 -6.25 13.70
#